data_AF-A0A964YRF7-F1
#
_entry.id   AF-A0A964YRF7-F1
#
_cell.length_a   1.000
_cell.length_b   1.000
_cell.length_c   1.000
_cell.angle_alpha   90.00
_cell.angle_beta   90.00
_cell.angle_gamma   90.00
#
_symmetry.space_group_name_H-M   'P 1'
#
loop_
_entity.id
_entity.type
_entity.pdbx_description
1 polymer ?
#
loop_
_entity_poly.entity_id
_entity_poly.type
_entity_poly.pdbx_seq_one_letter_code
_entity_poly.pdbx_strand_id
1 'polypeptide(L)'
;MLIGVGWKLAHPREFGNMFTIGSDQFAIFIVTIVITLATDLLVGIGAGILLKIFIHLVRGASLKHIFQSMTQTEDKTVFIKGAAVFSNFSKTKQKIRAFGFDKHVVVNLDDCSFIDHSVMEAIHLLSEEFKAEGGRLEVVGLEHFENFGKSTHGLSAKKRSK
;
A
#
# COMPACT_ATOMS: atom_id res chain seq x y z
N MET A 1 -12.02 32.11 7.42
CA MET A 1 -12.12 30.72 6.90
C MET A 1 -10.75 30.14 6.54
N LEU A 2 -9.93 30.80 5.71
CA LEU A 2 -8.64 30.27 5.25
C LEU A 2 -7.64 29.93 6.36
N ILE A 3 -7.52 30.76 7.39
CA ILE A 3 -6.62 30.51 8.55
C ILE A 3 -7.05 29.25 9.32
N GLY A 4 -8.35 29.01 9.47
CA GLY A 4 -8.87 27.82 10.15
C GLY A 4 -8.64 26.54 9.34
N VAL A 5 -8.74 26.61 8.01
CA VAL A 5 -8.39 25.50 7.11
C VAL A 5 -6.88 25.26 7.14
N GLY A 6 -6.06 26.32 7.11
CA GLY A 6 -4.61 26.23 7.22
C GLY A 6 -4.15 25.58 8.53
N TRP A 7 -4.72 25.97 9.67
CA TRP A 7 -4.42 25.36 10.96
C TRP A 7 -4.78 23.88 11.02
N LYS A 8 -5.91 23.50 10.43
CA LYS A 8 -6.35 22.10 10.38
C LYS A 8 -5.46 21.23 9.48
N LEU A 9 -4.94 21.81 8.39
CA LEU A 9 -4.08 21.11 7.42
C LEU A 9 -2.61 21.05 7.86
N ALA A 10 -2.10 22.08 8.52
CA ALA A 10 -0.71 22.18 9.00
C ALA A 10 -0.58 21.91 10.51
N HIS A 11 -1.48 21.08 11.06
CA HIS A 11 -1.53 20.85 12.50
C HIS A 11 -0.18 20.29 13.00
N PRO A 12 0.41 20.84 14.08
CA PRO A 12 1.70 20.40 14.62
C PRO A 12 1.81 18.89 14.93
N ARG A 13 0.65 18.23 15.12
CA ARG A 13 0.56 16.79 15.35
C ARG A 13 1.07 15.99 14.15
N GLU A 14 0.89 16.49 12.94
CA GLU A 14 1.36 15.83 11.71
C GLU A 14 2.88 15.82 11.62
N PHE A 15 3.56 16.85 12.13
CA PHE A 15 5.03 16.87 12.22
C PHE A 15 5.55 15.79 13.18
N GLY A 16 4.87 15.61 14.32
CA GLY A 16 5.18 14.54 15.28
C GLY A 16 4.98 13.15 14.67
N ASN A 17 3.87 12.94 13.95
CA ASN A 17 3.60 11.69 13.24
C ASN A 17 4.67 11.39 12.17
N MET A 18 5.12 12.41 11.45
CA MET A 18 6.12 12.21 10.41
C MET A 18 7.51 11.91 10.98
N PHE A 19 7.82 12.46 12.15
CA PHE A 19 9.04 12.13 12.89
C PHE A 19 9.05 10.68 13.41
N THR A 20 7.90 10.15 13.84
CA THR A 20 7.82 8.75 14.31
C THR A 20 7.92 7.73 13.17
N ILE A 21 7.53 8.10 11.94
CA ILE A 21 7.70 7.26 10.74
C ILE A 21 9.18 7.11 10.38
N GLY A 22 10.00 8.13 10.63
CA GLY A 22 11.46 8.06 10.54
C GLY A 22 12.11 9.38 10.11
N SER A 23 13.39 9.52 10.45
CA SER A 23 14.21 10.72 10.17
C SER A 23 14.18 11.13 8.70
N ASP A 24 14.19 10.17 7.79
CA ASP A 24 14.27 10.42 6.36
C ASP A 24 12.95 10.95 5.79
N GLN A 25 11.81 10.40 6.25
CA GLN A 25 10.49 10.89 5.85
C GLN A 25 10.22 12.27 6.42
N PHE A 26 10.66 12.51 7.66
CA PHE A 26 10.63 13.84 8.25
C PHE A 26 11.49 14.83 7.47
N ALA A 27 12.71 14.45 7.07
CA ALA A 27 13.59 15.30 6.26
C ALA A 27 12.95 15.63 4.91
N ILE A 28 12.40 14.64 4.19
CA ILE A 28 11.70 14.87 2.92
C ILE A 28 10.53 15.84 3.12
N PHE A 29 9.73 15.64 4.17
CA PHE A 29 8.57 16.47 4.49
C PHE A 29 8.96 17.93 4.77
N ILE A 30 9.95 18.15 5.63
CA ILE A 30 10.44 19.51 5.95
C ILE A 30 11.03 20.18 4.72
N VAL A 31 11.88 19.48 3.95
CA VAL A 31 12.46 20.03 2.72
C VAL A 31 11.36 20.41 1.72
N THR A 32 10.35 19.57 1.55
CA THR A 32 9.22 19.82 0.66
C THR A 32 8.42 21.05 1.09
N ILE A 33 8.15 21.20 2.39
CA ILE A 33 7.47 22.40 2.93
C ILE A 33 8.30 23.66 2.67
N VAL A 34 9.59 23.64 3.00
CA VAL A 34 10.46 24.82 2.85
C VAL A 34 10.53 25.25 1.38
N ILE A 35 10.73 24.30 0.45
CA ILE A 35 10.78 24.61 -0.99
C ILE A 35 9.43 25.12 -1.49
N THR A 36 8.32 24.50 -1.06
CA THR A 36 6.97 24.92 -1.45
C THR A 36 6.67 26.36 -1.02
N LEU A 37 7.06 26.72 0.21
CA LEU A 37 6.86 28.06 0.75
C LEU A 37 7.79 29.11 0.15
N ALA A 38 9.01 28.71 -0.23
CA ALA A 38 10.01 29.62 -0.81
C ALA A 38 9.84 29.84 -2.32
N THR A 39 9.26 28.86 -3.03
CA THR A 39 9.11 28.89 -4.48
C THR A 39 7.63 28.74 -4.86
N ASP A 40 7.21 27.52 -5.19
CA ASP A 40 5.84 27.18 -5.54
C ASP A 40 5.53 25.72 -5.19
N LEU A 41 4.24 25.40 -5.08
CA LEU A 41 3.76 24.04 -4.83
C LEU A 41 4.30 23.03 -5.84
N LEU A 42 4.34 23.36 -7.14
CA LEU A 42 4.78 22.42 -8.16
C LEU A 42 6.27 22.05 -7.98
N VAL A 43 7.10 23.04 -7.67
CA VAL A 43 8.54 22.86 -7.45
C VAL A 43 8.80 22.07 -6.18
N GLY A 44 8.05 22.34 -5.11
CA GLY A 44 8.12 21.60 -3.86
C GLY A 44 7.79 20.11 -4.04
N ILE A 45 6.70 19.80 -4.74
CA ILE A 45 6.31 18.41 -5.04
C ILE A 45 7.41 17.71 -5.84
N GLY A 46 7.94 18.35 -6.89
CA GLY A 46 9.03 17.80 -7.70
C GLY A 46 10.28 17.49 -6.88
N ALA A 47 10.71 18.42 -6.03
CA ALA A 47 11.87 18.24 -5.16
C ALA A 47 11.67 17.10 -4.14
N GLY A 48 10.49 17.00 -3.54
CA GLY A 48 10.16 15.94 -2.59
C GLY A 48 10.20 14.54 -3.24
N ILE A 49 9.67 14.41 -4.47
CA ILE A 49 9.72 13.17 -5.24
C ILE A 49 11.17 12.78 -5.55
N LEU A 50 11.98 13.72 -6.05
CA LEU A 50 13.39 13.46 -6.38
C LEU A 50 14.20 13.07 -5.14
N LEU A 51 14.03 13.78 -4.03
CA LEU A 51 14.73 13.49 -2.78
C LEU A 51 14.34 12.11 -2.23
N LYS A 52 13.06 11.75 -2.31
CA LYS A 52 12.59 10.42 -1.92
C LYS A 52 13.22 9.31 -2.76
N ILE A 53 13.28 9.50 -4.08
CA ILE A 53 13.93 8.55 -5.01
C ILE A 53 15.42 8.43 -4.67
N PHE A 54 16.11 9.54 -4.44
CA PHE A 54 17.52 9.57 -4.09
C PHE A 54 17.83 8.82 -2.79
N ILE A 55 17.08 9.08 -1.72
CA ILE A 55 17.24 8.38 -0.43
C ILE A 55 17.01 6.87 -0.60
N HIS A 56 16.04 6.48 -1.43
CA HIS A 56 15.75 5.08 -1.69
C HIS A 56 16.90 4.36 -2.44
N LEU A 57 17.49 5.03 -3.42
CA LEU A 57 18.67 4.55 -4.16
C LEU A 57 19.89 4.39 -3.24
N VAL A 58 20.17 5.38 -2.40
CA VAL A 58 21.31 5.35 -1.47
C VAL A 58 21.18 4.23 -0.44
N ARG A 59 19.96 3.88 -0.03
CA ARG A 59 19.69 2.81 0.96
C ARG A 59 19.62 1.41 0.35
N GLY A 60 19.99 1.24 -0.93
CA GLY A 60 20.09 -0.07 -1.59
C GLY A 60 18.75 -0.73 -1.89
N ALA A 61 17.64 0.02 -1.77
CA ALA A 61 16.33 -0.49 -2.11
C ALA A 61 16.21 -0.60 -3.64
N SER A 62 16.39 -1.81 -4.15
CA SER A 62 16.24 -2.10 -5.58
C SER A 62 14.80 -1.82 -6.02
N LEU A 63 14.65 -0.82 -6.90
CA LEU A 63 13.39 -0.42 -7.55
C LEU A 63 12.61 -1.62 -8.13
N LYS A 64 13.31 -2.72 -8.43
CA LYS A 64 12.78 -3.96 -8.98
C LYS A 64 11.87 -4.71 -7.98
N HIS A 65 12.14 -4.65 -6.67
CA HIS A 65 11.33 -5.37 -5.66
C HIS A 65 10.04 -4.63 -5.27
N ILE A 66 9.95 -3.32 -5.52
CA ILE A 66 8.72 -2.55 -5.31
C ILE A 66 7.73 -2.74 -6.46
N PHE A 67 8.24 -3.04 -7.67
CA PHE A 67 7.44 -3.05 -8.91
C PHE A 67 7.07 -4.44 -9.45
N GLN A 68 7.64 -5.52 -8.92
CA GLN A 68 7.37 -6.89 -9.37
C GLN A 68 6.99 -7.81 -8.20
N SER A 69 5.69 -7.96 -7.95
CA SER A 69 5.17 -9.22 -7.41
C SER A 69 5.11 -10.22 -8.56
N MET A 70 5.75 -11.39 -8.39
CA MET A 70 5.58 -12.50 -9.34
C MET A 70 4.18 -13.06 -9.14
N THR A 71 3.30 -12.82 -10.11
CA THR A 71 1.95 -13.40 -10.13
C THR A 71 1.92 -14.55 -11.13
N GLN A 72 1.88 -15.78 -10.63
CA GLN A 72 1.61 -16.97 -11.43
C GLN A 72 0.10 -17.25 -11.39
N THR A 73 -0.44 -17.63 -12.55
CA THR A 73 -1.86 -17.98 -12.70
C THR A 73 -1.93 -19.44 -13.12
N GLU A 74 -2.59 -20.26 -12.30
CA GLU A 74 -2.93 -21.65 -12.58
C GLU A 74 -4.40 -21.86 -12.20
N ASP A 75 -5.23 -22.38 -13.11
CA ASP A 75 -6.63 -22.75 -12.86
C ASP A 75 -7.44 -21.79 -11.95
N LYS A 76 -7.44 -20.49 -12.30
CA LYS A 76 -8.12 -19.40 -11.55
C LYS A 76 -7.59 -19.15 -10.13
N THR A 77 -6.39 -19.64 -9.84
CA THR A 77 -5.62 -19.32 -8.64
C THR A 77 -4.57 -18.26 -8.97
N VAL A 78 -4.51 -17.23 -8.14
CA VAL A 78 -3.58 -16.11 -8.25
C VAL A 78 -2.62 -16.19 -7.07
N PHE A 79 -1.37 -16.58 -7.35
CA PHE A 79 -0.32 -16.65 -6.34
C PHE A 79 0.35 -15.28 -6.17
N ILE A 80 0.37 -14.75 -4.95
CA ILE A 80 1.05 -13.50 -4.63
C ILE A 80 2.32 -13.80 -3.86
N LYS A 81 3.48 -13.62 -4.51
CA LYS A 81 4.80 -13.80 -3.91
C LYS A 81 5.40 -12.47 -3.44
N GLY A 82 6.05 -12.46 -2.28
CA GLY A 82 6.77 -11.30 -1.77
C GLY A 82 5.90 -10.41 -0.89
N ALA A 83 5.66 -9.16 -1.26
CA ALA A 83 4.80 -8.25 -0.51
C ALA A 83 3.60 -7.82 -1.36
N ALA A 84 2.42 -7.75 -0.76
CA ALA A 84 1.21 -7.24 -1.38
C ALA A 84 0.97 -5.81 -0.91
N VAL A 85 1.29 -4.84 -1.76
CA VAL A 85 1.12 -3.40 -1.50
C VAL A 85 0.35 -2.76 -2.64
N PHE A 86 -0.28 -1.61 -2.39
CA PHE A 86 -1.18 -0.96 -3.35
C PHE A 86 -0.62 -0.90 -4.79
N SER A 87 0.64 -0.50 -4.94
CA SER A 87 1.30 -0.34 -6.24
C SER A 87 1.38 -1.62 -7.07
N ASN A 88 1.59 -2.79 -6.43
CA ASN A 88 1.71 -4.05 -7.15
C ASN A 88 0.36 -4.80 -7.23
N PHE A 89 -0.52 -4.61 -6.25
CA PHE A 89 -1.82 -5.25 -6.20
C PHE A 89 -2.78 -4.74 -7.28
N SER A 90 -2.60 -3.50 -7.78
CA SER A 90 -3.42 -2.97 -8.88
C SER A 90 -3.41 -3.88 -10.12
N LYS A 91 -2.25 -4.43 -10.49
CA LYS A 91 -2.12 -5.38 -11.61
C LYS A 91 -2.77 -6.73 -11.29
N THR A 92 -2.61 -7.20 -10.05
CA THR A 92 -3.24 -8.44 -9.57
C THR A 92 -4.75 -8.34 -9.58
N LYS A 93 -5.31 -7.20 -9.15
CA LYS A 93 -6.74 -6.89 -9.18
C LYS A 93 -7.30 -6.98 -10.60
N GLN A 94 -6.60 -6.43 -11.59
CA GLN A 94 -7.02 -6.54 -12.99
C GLN A 94 -7.05 -8.00 -13.48
N LYS A 95 -6.05 -8.81 -13.12
CA LYS A 95 -6.02 -10.25 -13.45
C LYS A 95 -7.16 -11.01 -12.79
N ILE A 96 -7.45 -10.73 -11.51
CA ILE A 96 -8.57 -11.35 -10.78
C ILE A 96 -9.90 -11.06 -11.48
N ARG A 97 -10.13 -9.80 -11.87
CA ARG A 97 -11.35 -9.41 -12.58
C ARG A 97 -11.48 -10.04 -13.96
N ALA A 98 -10.35 -10.30 -14.64
CA ALA A 98 -10.35 -10.91 -15.97
C ALA A 98 -10.85 -12.36 -15.99
N PHE A 99 -10.91 -13.07 -14.84
CA PHE A 99 -11.49 -14.41 -14.79
C PHE A 99 -13.01 -14.42 -14.94
N GLY A 100 -13.69 -13.31 -14.64
CA GLY A 100 -15.14 -13.21 -14.53
C GLY A 100 -15.60 -13.31 -13.07
N PHE A 101 -16.54 -12.45 -12.69
CA PHE A 101 -17.07 -12.35 -11.32
C PHE A 101 -18.05 -13.48 -10.97
N ASP A 102 -18.56 -14.20 -11.96
CA ASP A 102 -19.45 -15.37 -11.83
C ASP A 102 -18.72 -16.66 -11.40
N LYS A 103 -17.39 -16.61 -11.29
CA LYS A 103 -16.55 -17.80 -11.08
C LYS A 103 -15.99 -17.88 -9.67
N HIS A 104 -15.54 -19.07 -9.32
CA HIS A 104 -14.67 -19.28 -8.16
C HIS A 104 -13.23 -18.90 -8.52
N VAL A 105 -12.66 -17.94 -7.79
CA VAL A 105 -11.28 -17.46 -7.95
C VAL A 105 -10.58 -17.52 -6.60
N VAL A 106 -9.35 -18.03 -6.57
CA VAL A 106 -8.56 -18.19 -5.35
C VAL A 106 -7.38 -17.23 -5.37
N VAL A 107 -7.19 -16.48 -4.28
CA VAL A 107 -5.99 -15.66 -4.03
C VAL A 107 -5.15 -16.36 -2.98
N ASN A 108 -4.01 -16.91 -3.40
CA ASN A 108 -3.10 -17.59 -2.49
C ASN A 108 -2.00 -16.61 -2.00
N LEU A 109 -1.91 -16.48 -0.67
CA LEU A 109 -0.98 -15.60 0.04
C LEU A 109 0.11 -16.36 0.80
N ASP A 110 0.30 -17.67 0.57
CA ASP A 110 1.26 -18.51 1.31
C ASP A 110 2.71 -18.07 1.10
N ASP A 111 3.04 -17.51 -0.06
CA ASP A 111 4.37 -16.95 -0.37
C ASP A 111 4.43 -15.42 -0.13
N CYS A 112 3.39 -14.85 0.48
CA CYS A 112 3.34 -13.45 0.83
C CYS A 112 3.91 -13.24 2.24
N SER A 113 4.68 -12.18 2.41
CA SER A 113 5.40 -11.83 3.64
C SER A 113 4.77 -10.61 4.34
N PHE A 114 4.05 -9.78 3.59
CA PHE A 114 3.46 -8.55 4.07
C PHE A 114 2.26 -8.14 3.23
N ILE A 115 1.18 -7.72 3.88
CA ILE A 115 -0.04 -7.22 3.23
C ILE A 115 -0.37 -5.85 3.82
N ASP A 116 -0.43 -4.83 2.97
CA ASP A 116 -0.82 -3.49 3.39
C ASP A 116 -2.35 -3.37 3.57
N HIS A 117 -2.80 -2.42 4.39
CA HIS A 117 -4.23 -2.15 4.65
C HIS A 117 -5.01 -1.95 3.35
N SER A 118 -4.47 -1.15 2.41
CA SER A 118 -5.14 -0.89 1.13
C SER A 118 -5.35 -2.17 0.30
N VAL A 119 -4.50 -3.18 0.48
CA VAL A 119 -4.69 -4.48 -0.18
C VAL A 119 -5.76 -5.31 0.53
N MET A 120 -5.78 -5.31 1.86
CA MET A 120 -6.86 -5.96 2.63
C MET A 120 -8.23 -5.40 2.26
N GLU A 121 -8.35 -4.07 2.20
CA GLU A 121 -9.56 -3.38 1.78
C GLU A 121 -9.92 -3.71 0.33
N ALA A 122 -8.94 -3.70 -0.58
CA ALA A 122 -9.19 -4.05 -1.97
C ALA A 122 -9.65 -5.51 -2.16
N ILE A 123 -9.10 -6.46 -1.39
CA ILE A 123 -9.55 -7.86 -1.36
C ILE A 123 -10.97 -7.96 -0.82
N HIS A 124 -11.30 -7.22 0.25
CA HIS A 124 -12.64 -7.21 0.82
C HIS A 124 -13.67 -6.70 -0.18
N LEU A 125 -13.41 -5.56 -0.83
CA LEU A 125 -14.28 -5.01 -1.88
C LEU A 125 -14.43 -5.95 -3.07
N LEU A 126 -13.34 -6.57 -3.53
CA LEU A 126 -13.41 -7.59 -4.59
C LEU A 126 -14.26 -8.78 -4.16
N SER A 127 -14.18 -9.21 -2.90
CA SER A 127 -14.98 -10.35 -2.41
C SER A 127 -16.48 -10.04 -2.46
N GLU A 128 -16.88 -8.81 -2.13
CA GLU A 128 -18.27 -8.37 -2.24
C GLU A 128 -18.71 -8.24 -3.71
N GLU A 129 -17.85 -7.74 -4.60
CA GLU A 129 -18.10 -7.71 -6.06
C GLU A 129 -18.37 -9.11 -6.62
N PHE A 130 -17.57 -10.12 -6.24
CA PHE A 130 -17.77 -11.51 -6.66
C PHE A 130 -19.08 -12.10 -6.13
N LYS A 131 -19.41 -11.86 -4.85
CA LYS A 131 -20.66 -12.35 -4.25
C LYS A 131 -21.90 -11.76 -4.94
N ALA A 132 -21.85 -10.48 -5.32
CA ALA A 132 -22.97 -9.80 -5.98
C ALA A 132 -23.32 -10.43 -7.35
N GLU A 133 -22.31 -10.94 -8.06
CA GLU A 133 -22.44 -11.58 -9.37
C GLU A 133 -22.58 -13.12 -9.29
N GLY A 134 -22.71 -13.67 -8.08
CA GLY A 134 -22.91 -15.11 -7.85
C GLY A 134 -21.64 -15.97 -7.89
N GLY A 135 -20.46 -15.36 -8.03
CA GLY A 135 -19.18 -16.04 -7.86
C GLY A 135 -18.64 -15.97 -6.44
N ARG A 136 -17.39 -16.41 -6.27
CA ARG A 136 -16.74 -16.44 -4.94
C ARG A 136 -15.25 -16.16 -5.08
N LEU A 137 -14.78 -15.18 -4.31
CA LEU A 137 -13.36 -14.94 -4.11
C LEU A 137 -12.93 -15.60 -2.80
N GLU A 138 -12.04 -16.58 -2.88
CA GLU A 138 -11.44 -17.24 -1.73
C GLU A 138 -10.02 -16.72 -1.51
N VAL A 139 -9.65 -16.49 -0.25
CA VAL A 139 -8.34 -15.99 0.14
C VAL A 139 -7.70 -17.04 1.04
N VAL A 140 -6.59 -17.62 0.60
CA VAL A 140 -5.87 -18.71 1.29
C VAL A 140 -4.57 -18.18 1.89
N GLY A 141 -4.22 -18.62 3.10
CA GLY A 141 -2.97 -18.29 3.77
C GLY A 141 -3.04 -17.01 4.61
N LEU A 142 -4.22 -16.39 4.76
CA LEU A 142 -4.43 -15.19 5.58
C LEU A 142 -4.28 -15.48 7.08
N GLU A 143 -4.55 -16.72 7.48
CA GLU A 143 -4.38 -17.27 8.83
C GLU A 143 -2.93 -17.23 9.33
N HIS A 144 -1.95 -17.20 8.41
CA HIS A 144 -0.53 -17.07 8.74
C HIS A 144 -0.10 -15.64 9.07
N PHE A 145 -1.04 -14.67 9.06
CA PHE A 145 -0.75 -13.26 9.21
C PHE A 145 -1.31 -12.69 10.52
N GLU A 146 -0.43 -12.03 11.28
CA GLU A 146 -0.80 -11.23 12.44
C GLU A 146 -0.98 -9.77 12.02
N ASN A 147 -1.86 -9.05 12.74
CA ASN A 147 -1.99 -7.61 12.54
C ASN A 147 -0.64 -6.93 12.81
N PHE A 148 -0.24 -6.05 11.90
CA PHE A 148 0.98 -5.27 12.02
C PHE A 148 0.81 -4.20 13.10
N GLY A 149 1.59 -4.30 14.18
CA GLY A 149 1.50 -3.42 15.34
C GLY A 149 0.44 -3.84 16.36
N LYS A 150 0.00 -2.92 17.23
CA LYS A 150 -1.01 -3.18 18.29
C LYS A 150 -2.47 -3.03 17.78
N SER A 151 -2.69 -3.04 16.46
CA SER A 151 -4.02 -2.78 15.92
C SER A 151 -4.95 -3.98 16.08
N THR A 152 -6.15 -3.74 16.60
CA THR A 152 -7.23 -4.72 16.73
C THR A 152 -8.18 -4.78 15.53
N HIS A 153 -7.99 -3.92 14.51
CA HIS A 153 -8.92 -3.82 13.39
C HIS A 153 -8.71 -4.91 12.33
N GLY A 154 -9.78 -5.53 11.83
CA GLY A 154 -9.73 -6.65 10.88
C GLY A 154 -9.07 -6.35 9.53
N LEU A 155 -9.11 -5.09 9.08
CA LEU A 155 -8.52 -4.63 7.82
C LEU A 155 -7.10 -4.07 7.97
N SER A 156 -6.52 -4.09 9.17
CA SER A 156 -5.17 -3.57 9.41
C SER A 156 -4.15 -4.20 8.48
N ALA A 157 -3.05 -3.49 8.20
CA ALA A 157 -1.88 -4.11 7.60
C ALA A 157 -1.50 -5.37 8.39
N LYS A 158 -1.10 -6.43 7.70
CA LYS A 158 -0.75 -7.70 8.32
C LYS A 158 0.63 -8.14 7.90
N LYS A 159 1.37 -8.73 8.84
CA LYS A 159 2.69 -9.31 8.61
C LYS A 159 2.63 -10.79 8.94
N ARG A 160 3.30 -11.61 8.13
CA ARG A 160 3.34 -13.05 8.39
C ARG A 160 3.95 -13.31 9.76
N SER A 161 3.28 -14.12 10.58
CA SER A 161 3.84 -14.62 11.83
C SER A 161 5.03 -15.53 11.50
N LYS A 162 6.09 -15.47 12.30
CA LYS A 162 7.33 -16.23 12.06
C LYS A 162 7.15 -17.70 12.37
#